data_AF-A0A6P8JPU7-F1
#
_entry.id   AF-A0A6P8JPU7-F1
#
_cell.length_a   1.000
_cell.length_b   1.000
_cell.length_c   1.000
_cell.angle_alpha   90.00
_cell.angle_beta   90.00
_cell.angle_gamma   90.00
#
_symmetry.space_group_name_H-M   'P 1'
#
loop_
_entity.id
_entity.type
_entity.pdbx_description
1 polymer ?
#
loop_
_entity_poly.entity_id
_entity_poly.type
_entity_poly.pdbx_seq_one_letter_code
_entity_poly.pdbx_strand_id
1 'polypeptide(L)'
;MFRYMLFASVVLACAYGAATYNPDADAYITKFDSYIQPEGDYNYQYETSNGIAAAETGNLRNDATGEFSWSSPEGQLVKISYVAGENGYQPQGDLLPTPPPIPDAILKSLEYIRTHPQ
;
A
#
# COMPACT_ATOMS: atom_id res chain seq x y z
N MET A 1 43.35 22.55 -33.10
CA MET A 1 43.12 22.33 -31.66
C MET A 1 41.77 22.90 -31.19
N PHE A 2 41.40 24.13 -31.56
CA PHE A 2 40.10 24.75 -31.21
C PHE A 2 38.84 23.96 -31.67
N ARG A 3 38.95 23.22 -32.78
CA ARG A 3 37.86 22.44 -33.38
C ARG A 3 37.50 21.17 -32.59
N TYR A 4 38.43 20.58 -31.84
CA TYR A 4 38.14 19.44 -30.95
C TYR A 4 37.64 19.89 -29.58
N MET A 5 37.98 21.12 -29.18
CA MET A 5 37.57 21.72 -27.90
C MET A 5 36.06 22.06 -27.87
N LEU A 6 35.48 22.45 -29.02
CA LEU A 6 34.02 22.66 -29.18
C LEU A 6 33.20 21.37 -29.14
N PHE A 7 33.74 20.25 -29.66
CA PHE A 7 33.06 18.95 -29.58
C PHE A 7 33.11 18.38 -28.14
N ALA A 8 34.22 18.57 -27.43
CA ALA A 8 34.33 18.17 -26.03
C ALA A 8 33.37 18.96 -25.10
N SER A 9 33.14 20.26 -25.37
CA SER A 9 32.23 21.07 -24.56
C SER A 9 30.76 20.73 -24.76
N VAL A 10 30.35 20.28 -25.95
CA VAL A 10 28.96 19.86 -26.22
C VAL A 10 28.64 18.53 -25.53
N VAL A 11 29.57 17.57 -25.53
CA VAL A 11 29.38 16.30 -24.81
C VAL A 11 29.32 16.53 -23.29
N LEU A 12 30.14 17.45 -22.78
CA LEU A 12 30.13 17.81 -21.37
C LEU A 12 28.84 18.56 -20.97
N ALA A 13 28.28 19.41 -21.84
CA ALA A 13 27.02 20.10 -21.59
C ALA A 13 25.78 19.17 -21.61
N CYS A 14 25.79 18.12 -22.44
CA CYS A 14 24.73 17.10 -22.43
C CYS A 14 24.77 16.20 -21.19
N ALA A 15 25.94 16.03 -20.56
CA ALA A 15 26.07 15.23 -19.34
C ALA A 15 25.47 15.91 -18.08
N TYR A 16 25.36 17.24 -18.08
CA TYR A 16 24.77 18.00 -16.96
C TYR A 16 23.25 18.25 -17.08
N GLY A 17 22.65 17.89 -18.22
CA GLY A 17 21.24 18.16 -18.54
C GLY A 17 20.31 16.95 -18.44
N ALA A 18 20.75 15.82 -17.88
CA ALA A 18 19.86 14.70 -17.63
C ALA A 18 18.93 15.08 -16.46
N ALA A 19 17.69 15.46 -16.77
CA ALA A 19 16.64 15.57 -15.78
C ALA A 19 16.59 14.26 -14.98
N THR A 20 16.67 14.36 -13.67
CA THR A 20 16.53 13.20 -12.79
C THR A 20 15.10 12.68 -12.93
N TYR A 21 14.92 11.57 -13.66
CA TYR A 21 13.65 10.86 -13.73
C TYR A 21 13.25 10.44 -12.32
N ASN A 22 12.13 10.97 -11.82
CA ASN A 22 11.57 10.59 -10.53
C ASN A 22 10.26 9.83 -10.79
N PRO A 23 10.28 8.49 -10.73
CA PRO A 23 9.12 7.67 -11.07
C PRO A 23 7.91 7.95 -10.16
N ASP A 24 8.13 8.46 -8.94
CA ASP A 24 7.05 8.84 -8.02
C ASP A 24 6.45 10.21 -8.35
N ALA A 25 7.28 11.18 -8.77
CA ALA A 25 6.78 12.51 -9.16
C ALA A 25 6.05 12.48 -10.50
N ASP A 26 6.49 11.60 -11.40
CA ASP A 26 5.92 11.42 -12.74
C ASP A 26 4.89 10.28 -12.80
N ALA A 27 4.42 9.79 -11.65
CA ALA A 27 3.49 8.67 -11.59
C ALA A 27 2.13 9.01 -12.23
N TYR A 28 1.56 8.05 -12.96
CA TYR A 28 0.24 8.20 -13.61
C TYR A 28 -0.62 6.96 -13.38
N ILE A 29 -1.94 7.12 -13.55
CA ILE A 29 -2.90 6.04 -13.40
C ILE A 29 -2.78 5.07 -14.58
N THR A 30 -2.50 3.79 -14.31
CA THR A 30 -2.43 2.72 -15.31
C THR A 30 -3.77 1.99 -15.46
N LYS A 31 -4.55 1.93 -14.37
CA LYS A 31 -5.87 1.31 -14.34
C LYS A 31 -6.79 2.09 -13.42
N PHE A 32 -8.04 2.25 -13.85
CA PHE A 32 -9.09 2.85 -13.04
C PHE A 32 -10.42 2.20 -13.40
N ASP A 33 -11.14 1.72 -12.38
CA ASP A 33 -12.51 1.25 -12.49
C ASP A 33 -13.30 1.79 -11.31
N SER A 34 -14.51 2.26 -11.56
CA SER A 34 -15.39 2.81 -10.53
C SER A 34 -16.83 2.58 -10.95
N TYR A 35 -17.59 1.93 -10.10
CA TYR A 35 -18.98 1.59 -10.34
C TYR A 35 -19.82 1.86 -9.10
N ILE A 36 -20.95 2.53 -9.32
CA ILE A 36 -21.94 2.83 -8.29
C ILE A 36 -23.25 2.22 -8.77
N GLN A 37 -23.79 1.32 -7.97
CA GLN A 37 -25.05 0.64 -8.26
C GLN A 37 -26.21 1.55 -7.87
N PRO A 38 -27.34 1.53 -8.60
CA PRO A 38 -28.53 2.29 -8.24
C PRO A 38 -29.07 1.94 -6.85
N GLU A 39 -28.87 0.68 -6.45
CA GLU A 39 -29.24 0.17 -5.12
C GLU A 39 -28.37 0.79 -4.02
N GLY A 40 -27.20 1.36 -4.33
CA GLY A 40 -26.32 2.07 -3.39
C GLY A 40 -25.05 1.32 -2.97
N ASP A 41 -24.86 0.09 -3.44
CA ASP A 41 -23.57 -0.59 -3.39
C ASP A 41 -22.59 0.06 -4.36
N TYR A 42 -21.29 0.06 -4.03
CA TYR A 42 -20.27 0.64 -4.89
C TYR A 42 -18.99 -0.18 -4.85
N ASN A 43 -18.19 -0.03 -5.90
CA ASN A 43 -16.82 -0.52 -5.92
C ASN A 43 -15.93 0.45 -6.70
N TYR A 44 -14.69 0.57 -6.28
CA TYR A 44 -13.66 1.25 -7.06
C TYR A 44 -12.35 0.50 -6.96
N GLN A 45 -11.50 0.70 -7.97
CA GLN A 45 -10.12 0.29 -7.93
C GLN A 45 -9.27 1.19 -8.82
N TYR A 46 -8.01 1.38 -8.42
CA TYR A 46 -7.03 2.05 -9.25
C TYR A 46 -5.64 1.46 -9.05
N GLU A 47 -4.82 1.61 -10.09
CA GLU A 47 -3.40 1.26 -10.10
C GLU A 47 -2.62 2.42 -10.72
N THR A 48 -1.40 2.65 -10.24
CA THR A 48 -0.50 3.70 -10.70
C THR A 48 0.81 3.11 -11.22
N SER A 49 1.51 3.86 -12.06
CA SER A 49 2.75 3.41 -12.71
C SER A 49 3.91 3.15 -11.75
N ASN A 50 3.89 3.73 -10.54
CA ASN A 50 4.87 3.48 -9.49
C ASN A 50 4.43 2.37 -8.50
N GLY A 51 3.38 1.62 -8.82
CA GLY A 51 2.98 0.45 -8.06
C GLY A 51 2.10 0.73 -6.84
N ILE A 52 1.54 1.94 -6.71
CA ILE A 52 0.44 2.19 -5.77
C ILE A 52 -0.84 1.62 -6.37
N ALA A 53 -1.55 0.83 -5.59
CA ALA A 53 -2.86 0.29 -5.95
C ALA A 53 -3.81 0.34 -4.77
N ALA A 54 -5.09 0.61 -5.03
CA ALA A 54 -6.13 0.47 -4.03
C ALA A 54 -7.43 -0.06 -4.66
N ALA A 55 -8.21 -0.77 -3.87
CA ALA A 55 -9.52 -1.26 -4.23
C ALA A 55 -10.43 -1.25 -2.99
N GLU A 56 -11.70 -0.93 -3.18
CA GLU A 56 -12.71 -0.99 -2.13
C GLU A 56 -14.05 -1.37 -2.73
N THR A 57 -14.80 -2.18 -1.98
CA THR A 57 -16.21 -2.44 -2.21
C THR A 57 -16.96 -2.01 -0.96
N GLY A 58 -18.01 -1.22 -1.12
CA GLY A 58 -18.90 -0.83 -0.05
C GLY A 58 -20.35 -1.13 -0.36
N ASN A 59 -21.15 -1.21 0.69
CA ASN A 59 -22.57 -1.52 0.62
C ASN A 59 -23.44 -0.44 1.27
N LEU A 60 -24.74 -0.54 1.06
CA LEU A 60 -25.75 0.33 1.65
C LEU A 60 -25.77 0.41 3.19
N ARG A 61 -25.21 -0.57 3.89
CA ARG A 61 -25.18 -0.62 5.36
C ARG A 61 -24.03 0.20 5.95
N ASN A 62 -23.28 0.92 5.11
CA ASN A 62 -22.02 1.58 5.45
C ASN A 62 -20.93 0.59 5.87
N ASP A 63 -21.02 -0.66 5.42
CA ASP A 63 -19.90 -1.58 5.51
C ASP A 63 -19.06 -1.44 4.23
N ALA A 64 -17.75 -1.34 4.40
CA ALA A 64 -16.79 -1.30 3.30
C ALA A 64 -15.62 -2.24 3.59
N THR A 65 -15.18 -2.93 2.55
CA THR A 65 -13.98 -3.76 2.59
C THR A 65 -13.05 -3.29 1.50
N GLY A 66 -11.80 -3.01 1.85
CA GLY A 66 -10.84 -2.54 0.88
C GLY A 66 -9.43 -2.97 1.19
N GLU A 67 -8.56 -2.69 0.23
CA GLU A 67 -7.13 -2.89 0.34
C GLU A 67 -6.39 -1.78 -0.38
N PHE A 68 -5.20 -1.45 0.12
CA PHE A 68 -4.26 -0.59 -0.57
C PHE A 68 -2.85 -1.14 -0.40
N SER A 69 -2.02 -0.86 -1.40
CA SER A 69 -0.64 -1.33 -1.45
C SER A 69 0.26 -0.30 -2.11
N TRP A 70 1.52 -0.29 -1.68
CA TRP A 70 2.56 0.56 -2.25
C TRP A 70 3.93 -0.08 -2.01
N SER A 71 4.94 0.36 -2.76
CA SER A 71 6.33 -0.02 -2.48
C SER A 71 6.93 0.94 -1.46
N SER A 72 7.47 0.41 -0.36
CA SER A 72 8.16 1.22 0.65
C SER A 72 9.49 1.76 0.09
N PRO A 73 10.05 2.84 0.68
CA PRO A 73 11.37 3.34 0.31
C PRO A 73 12.50 2.28 0.42
N GLU A 74 12.28 1.25 1.23
CA GLU A 74 13.18 0.11 1.42
C GLU A 74 13.00 -0.99 0.36
N GLY A 75 12.06 -0.82 -0.58
CA GLY A 75 11.75 -1.77 -1.65
C GLY A 75 10.81 -2.91 -1.25
N GLN A 76 10.18 -2.83 -0.08
CA GLN A 76 9.21 -3.83 0.37
C GLN A 76 7.82 -3.49 -0.14
N LEU A 77 7.10 -4.47 -0.70
CA LEU A 77 5.68 -4.30 -0.99
C LEU A 77 4.91 -4.27 0.33
N VAL A 78 4.28 -3.13 0.60
CA VAL A 78 3.34 -2.97 1.71
C VAL A 78 1.94 -3.22 1.21
N LYS A 79 1.19 -4.04 1.94
CA LYS A 79 -0.24 -4.26 1.71
C LYS A 79 -1.00 -4.11 3.03
N ILE A 80 -2.08 -3.34 2.99
CA ILE A 80 -3.02 -3.19 4.09
C ILE A 80 -4.41 -3.50 3.56
N SER A 81 -5.10 -4.43 4.21
CA SER A 81 -6.53 -4.69 4.02
C SER A 81 -7.32 -4.13 5.19
N TYR A 82 -8.61 -3.84 4.99
CA TYR A 82 -9.45 -3.34 6.06
C TYR A 82 -10.91 -3.74 5.89
N VAL A 83 -11.60 -3.79 7.02
CA VAL A 83 -13.05 -3.78 7.11
C VAL A 83 -13.46 -2.51 7.86
N ALA A 84 -14.35 -1.74 7.28
CA ALA A 84 -15.02 -0.61 7.91
C ALA A 84 -16.51 -0.93 8.02
N GLY A 85 -17.12 -0.63 9.16
CA GLY A 85 -18.54 -0.88 9.39
C GLY A 85 -18.95 -0.36 10.75
N GLU A 86 -19.96 -0.97 11.37
CA GLU A 86 -20.48 -0.55 12.69
C GLU A 86 -19.40 -0.51 13.79
N ASN A 87 -18.43 -1.43 13.73
CA ASN A 87 -17.32 -1.51 14.68
C ASN A 87 -16.13 -0.58 14.32
N GLY A 88 -16.31 0.36 13.39
CA GLY A 88 -15.28 1.26 12.91
C GLY A 88 -14.30 0.62 11.93
N TYR A 89 -13.18 1.30 11.69
CA TYR A 89 -12.12 0.89 10.76
C TYR A 89 -11.16 -0.10 11.41
N GLN A 90 -11.04 -1.29 10.81
CA GLN A 90 -10.22 -2.40 11.30
C GLN A 90 -9.21 -2.82 10.24
N PRO A 91 -8.02 -2.20 10.22
CA PRO A 91 -6.98 -2.52 9.27
C PRO A 91 -6.18 -3.75 9.70
N GLN A 92 -5.66 -4.49 8.72
CA GLN A 92 -4.82 -5.66 8.87
C GLN A 92 -3.63 -5.53 7.90
N GLY A 93 -2.42 -5.78 8.38
CA GLY A 93 -1.20 -5.69 7.58
C GLY A 93 0.05 -5.79 8.46
N ASP A 94 1.17 -6.22 7.87
CA ASP A 94 2.41 -6.55 8.60
C ASP A 94 3.07 -5.32 9.27
N LEU A 95 2.77 -4.13 8.77
CA LEU A 95 3.28 -2.86 9.29
C LEU A 95 2.45 -2.28 10.43
N LEU A 96 1.30 -2.89 10.75
CA LEU A 96 0.45 -2.41 11.81
C LEU A 96 0.99 -2.86 13.17
N PRO A 97 0.86 -2.03 14.23
CA PRO A 97 1.21 -2.44 15.57
C PRO A 97 0.40 -3.67 15.99
N THR A 98 1.08 -4.75 16.35
CA THR A 98 0.44 -5.91 16.95
C THR A 98 0.31 -5.71 18.46
N PRO A 99 -0.79 -6.15 19.09
CA PRO A 99 -0.88 -6.17 20.55
C PRO A 99 0.28 -6.99 21.15
N PRO A 100 0.71 -6.67 22.39
CA PRO A 100 1.76 -7.42 23.05
C PRO A 100 1.33 -8.89 23.20
N PRO A 101 2.29 -9.83 23.19
CA PRO A 101 2.00 -11.25 23.36
C PRO A 101 1.29 -11.52 24.68
N ILE A 102 0.45 -12.54 24.70
CA ILE A 102 -0.25 -12.98 25.92
C ILE A 102 0.80 -13.39 26.97
N PRO A 103 0.70 -12.93 28.24
CA PRO A 103 1.66 -13.29 29.28
C PRO A 103 1.74 -14.80 29.53
N ASP A 104 2.95 -15.32 29.76
CA ASP A 104 3.22 -16.75 30.01
C ASP A 104 2.37 -17.36 31.13
N ALA A 105 2.07 -16.59 32.17
CA ALA A 105 1.24 -17.06 33.28
C ALA A 105 -0.18 -17.42 32.84
N ILE A 106 -0.75 -16.67 31.89
CA ILE A 106 -2.07 -16.94 31.32
C ILE A 106 -2.00 -18.18 30.45
N LEU A 107 -0.97 -18.32 29.62
CA LEU A 107 -0.76 -19.53 28.81
C LEU A 107 -0.65 -20.78 29.69
N LYS A 108 0.12 -20.72 30.79
CA LYS A 108 0.24 -21.82 31.77
C LYS A 108 -1.10 -22.15 32.43
N SER A 109 -1.88 -21.13 32.78
CA SER A 109 -3.20 -21.32 33.39
C SER A 109 -4.18 -21.98 32.43
N LEU A 110 -4.20 -21.54 31.17
CA LEU A 110 -5.03 -22.14 30.11
C LEU A 110 -4.63 -23.60 29.83
N GLU A 111 -3.33 -23.88 29.79
CA GLU A 111 -2.82 -25.24 29.62
C GLU A 111 -3.23 -26.15 30.79
N TYR A 112 -3.12 -25.65 32.02
CA TYR A 112 -3.57 -26.40 33.20
C TYR A 112 -5.07 -26.75 33.13
N ILE A 113 -5.92 -25.78 32.77
CA ILE A 113 -7.36 -26.00 32.60
C ILE A 113 -7.63 -27.03 31.50
N ARG A 114 -6.91 -26.94 30.37
CA ARG A 114 -7.04 -27.88 29.24
C ARG A 114 -6.67 -29.31 29.62
N THR A 115 -5.65 -29.50 30.45
CA THR A 115 -5.19 -30.84 30.88
C THR A 115 -5.93 -31.38 32.09
N HIS A 116 -6.75 -30.59 32.78
CA HIS A 116 -7.57 -31.00 33.92
C HIS A 116 -9.06 -30.69 33.65
N PRO A 117 -9.68 -31.32 32.62
CA PRO A 117 -11.10 -31.19 32.39
C PRO A 117 -11.89 -31.79 33.56
N GLN A 118 -13.00 -31.13 33.89
CA GLN A 118 -13.99 -31.58 34.88
C GLN A 118 -14.86 -32.68 34.28
#